data_AF-A0A8T2UBW2-F1
#
_entry.id   AF-A0A8T2UBW2-F1
#
_cell.length_a   1.000
_cell.length_b   1.000
_cell.length_c   1.000
_cell.angle_alpha   90.00
_cell.angle_beta   90.00
_cell.angle_gamma   90.00
#
_symmetry.space_group_name_H-M   'P 1'
#
loop_
_entity.id
_entity.type
_entity.pdbx_description
1 polymer ?
#
loop_
_entity_poly.entity_id
_entity_poly.type
_entity_poly.pdbx_seq_one_letter_code
_entity_poly.pdbx_strand_id
1 'polypeptide(L)'
;MCTMLNDNDTAMFRGDTETKHGKGTYRRIISLRRMIIGFNGPSLIYWRHEAIKFRERIAYLEERHRYLNGENLGGLEMKDLHNLEDQIQAGVNKIRARKV
;
A
#
# COMPACT_ATOMS: atom_id res chain seq x y z
N MET A 1 5.81 11.41 5.71
CA MET A 1 6.80 10.33 5.93
C MET A 1 6.53 9.19 4.95
N CYS A 2 7.53 8.43 4.47
CA CYS A 2 7.28 7.21 3.70
C CYS A 2 7.60 6.13 4.69
N THR A 3 6.56 5.60 5.30
CA THR A 3 6.59 4.33 5.98
C THR A 3 6.00 3.35 4.98
N MET A 4 6.79 2.98 3.98
CA MET A 4 6.56 1.77 3.18
C MET A 4 7.87 0.99 3.13
N LEU A 5 8.43 0.76 4.31
CA LEU A 5 8.80 -0.59 4.70
C LEU A 5 7.86 -0.90 5.85
N ASN A 6 7.06 -1.96 5.69
CA ASN A 6 6.24 -2.49 6.77
C ASN A 6 7.11 -2.64 8.02
N ASP A 7 6.56 -2.31 9.19
CA ASP A 7 7.27 -2.33 10.48
C ASP A 7 7.80 -3.73 10.91
N ASN A 8 7.69 -4.74 10.05
CA ASN A 8 8.25 -6.08 10.24
C ASN A 8 9.61 -6.33 9.55
N ASP A 9 10.10 -5.45 8.68
CA ASP A 9 11.42 -5.63 8.03
C ASP A 9 12.56 -4.86 8.72
N THR A 10 12.25 -4.15 9.82
CA THR A 10 13.25 -3.48 10.68
C THR A 10 13.74 -4.40 11.82
N ALA A 11 13.70 -5.72 11.60
CA ALA A 11 14.37 -6.70 12.45
C ALA A 11 15.62 -7.23 11.74
N MET A 12 16.61 -6.35 11.50
CA MET A 12 17.93 -6.83 11.06
C MET A 12 19.04 -6.11 11.83
N PHE A 13 19.80 -6.92 12.56
CA PHE A 13 20.95 -6.63 13.43
C PHE A 13 20.65 -6.10 14.84
N ARG A 14 19.95 -6.91 15.66
CA ARG A 14 20.35 -7.08 17.07
C ARG A 14 21.61 -7.95 17.10
N GLY A 15 22.77 -7.33 16.89
CA GLY A 15 24.06 -7.97 17.01
C GLY A 15 24.91 -7.16 17.98
N ASP A 16 25.09 -7.70 19.19
CA ASP A 16 26.00 -7.18 20.20
C ASP A 16 27.43 -7.17 19.63
N THR A 17 27.93 -5.99 19.26
CA THR A 17 29.32 -5.84 18.78
C THR A 17 30.04 -4.79 19.61
N GLU A 18 30.42 -5.20 20.81
CA GLU A 18 31.39 -4.50 21.65
C GLU A 18 32.83 -4.72 21.11
N THR A 19 33.19 -4.05 20.01
CA THR A 19 34.60 -3.82 19.66
C THR A 19 34.79 -2.35 19.30
N LYS A 20 35.60 -1.62 20.09
CA LYS A 20 35.71 -0.15 20.01
C LYS A 20 36.33 0.37 18.71
N HIS A 21 37.01 -0.46 17.92
CA HIS A 21 37.63 -0.11 16.64
C HIS A 21 36.67 -0.12 15.43
N GLY A 22 35.56 -0.87 15.48
CA GLY A 22 34.57 -0.92 14.39
C GLY A 22 33.51 0.18 14.43
N LYS A 23 33.40 0.93 15.54
CA LYS A 23 32.30 1.88 15.78
C LYS A 23 32.29 3.08 14.82
N GLY A 24 33.44 3.46 14.27
CA GLY A 24 33.55 4.61 13.36
C GLY A 24 32.96 4.36 11.97
N THR A 25 33.21 3.18 11.41
CA THR A 25 32.75 2.81 10.06
C THR A 25 31.25 2.54 10.03
N TYR A 26 30.71 1.79 10.99
CA TYR A 26 29.27 1.57 11.12
C TYR A 26 28.50 2.86 11.40
N ARG A 27 29.03 3.77 12.24
CA ARG A 27 28.40 5.09 12.44
C ARG A 27 28.34 5.89 11.15
N ARG A 28 29.39 5.87 10.34
CA ARG A 28 29.42 6.57 9.04
C ARG A 28 28.43 5.96 8.05
N ILE A 29 28.34 4.64 7.98
CA ILE A 29 27.38 3.93 7.11
C ILE A 29 25.93 4.21 7.53
N ILE A 30 25.62 4.18 8.83
CA ILE A 30 24.27 4.48 9.35
C ILE A 30 23.89 5.93 9.04
N SER A 31 24.82 6.88 9.23
CA SER A 31 24.60 8.29 8.91
C SER A 31 24.40 8.53 7.40
N LEU A 32 25.21 7.88 6.55
CA LEU A 32 25.06 7.97 5.10
C LEU A 32 23.74 7.34 4.62
N ARG A 33 23.35 6.19 5.17
CA ARG A 33 22.06 5.56 4.87
C ARG A 33 20.89 6.46 5.25
N ARG A 34 20.92 7.10 6.43
CA ARG A 34 19.92 8.10 6.84
C ARG A 34 19.88 9.31 5.90
N MET A 35 21.04 9.79 5.45
CA MET A 35 21.13 10.92 4.53
C MET A 35 20.56 10.57 3.15
N ILE A 36 20.84 9.39 2.62
CA ILE A 36 20.31 8.92 1.32
C ILE A 36 18.79 8.69 1.40
N ILE A 37 18.30 8.07 2.48
CA ILE A 37 16.86 7.88 2.69
C ILE A 37 16.14 9.22 2.91
N GLY A 38 16.80 10.18 3.57
CA GLY A 38 16.30 11.54 3.78
C GLY A 38 16.41 12.43 2.54
N PHE A 39 17.30 12.11 1.60
CA PHE A 39 17.51 12.85 0.36
C PHE A 39 16.35 12.59 -0.59
N ASN A 40 15.35 13.45 -0.50
CA ASN A 40 14.20 13.43 -1.37
C ASN A 40 14.37 14.50 -2.45
N GLY A 41 15.06 14.15 -3.53
CA GLY A 41 15.14 15.02 -4.70
C GLY A 41 13.74 15.30 -5.28
N PRO A 42 13.55 16.41 -6.03
CA PRO A 42 12.23 16.80 -6.55
C PRO A 42 11.53 15.69 -7.35
N SER A 43 12.29 14.94 -8.16
CA SER A 43 11.79 13.80 -8.93
C SER A 43 11.39 12.62 -8.04
N LEU A 44 12.15 12.32 -6.98
CA LEU A 44 11.84 11.23 -6.06
C LEU A 44 10.57 11.52 -5.26
N ILE A 45 10.35 12.77 -4.83
CA ILE A 45 9.10 13.18 -4.19
C ILE A 45 7.91 13.00 -5.13
N TYR A 46 8.04 13.43 -6.39
CA TYR A 46 6.99 13.30 -7.39
C TYR A 46 6.58 11.84 -7.60
N TRP A 47 7.54 10.96 -7.92
CA TRP A 47 7.24 9.55 -8.17
C TRP A 47 6.73 8.82 -6.94
N ARG A 48 7.20 9.21 -5.75
CA ARG A 48 6.71 8.66 -4.50
C ARG A 48 5.26 9.08 -4.22
N HIS A 49 4.92 10.34 -4.47
CA HIS A 49 3.55 10.82 -4.33
C HIS A 49 2.62 10.10 -5.31
N GLU A 50 3.08 9.91 -6.55
CA GLU A 50 2.33 9.18 -7.57
C GLU A 50 2.17 7.69 -7.23
N ALA A 51 3.22 7.06 -6.69
CA ALA A 51 3.14 5.68 -6.19
C ALA A 51 2.15 5.52 -5.03
N ILE A 52 2.05 6.52 -4.14
CA ILE A 52 1.06 6.52 -3.05
C ILE A 52 -0.36 6.58 -3.64
N LYS A 53 -0.63 7.51 -4.56
CA LYS A 53 -1.94 7.62 -5.22
C LYS A 53 -2.36 6.32 -5.91
N PHE A 54 -1.42 5.67 -6.62
CA PHE A 54 -1.73 4.39 -7.28
C PHE A 54 -2.03 3.30 -6.26
N ARG A 55 -1.29 3.23 -5.16
CA ARG A 55 -1.56 2.25 -4.09
C ARG A 55 -2.93 2.47 -3.45
N GLU A 56 -3.29 3.72 -3.16
CA GLU A 56 -4.64 4.07 -2.67
C GLU A 56 -5.72 3.66 -3.68
N ARG A 57 -5.48 3.91 -4.97
CA ARG A 57 -6.43 3.53 -6.02
C ARG A 57 -6.59 2.02 -6.15
N ILE A 58 -5.50 1.26 -6.05
CA ILE A 58 -5.53 -0.20 -6.06
C ILE A 58 -6.31 -0.72 -4.84
N ALA A 59 -5.99 -0.24 -3.64
CA ALA A 59 -6.66 -0.66 -2.42
C ALA A 59 -8.18 -0.42 -2.47
N TYR A 60 -8.60 0.75 -2.98
CA TYR A 60 -10.01 1.06 -3.20
C TYR A 60 -10.68 0.09 -4.19
N LEU A 61 -9.99 -0.26 -5.29
CA LEU A 61 -10.53 -1.19 -6.28
C LEU A 61 -10.66 -2.61 -5.74
N GLU A 62 -9.67 -3.08 -4.98
CA GLU A 62 -9.71 -4.40 -4.33
C GLU A 62 -10.83 -4.49 -3.30
N GLU A 63 -11.04 -3.44 -2.52
CA GLU A 63 -12.14 -3.36 -1.56
C GLU A 63 -13.50 -3.36 -2.25
N ARG A 64 -13.65 -2.57 -3.32
CA ARG A 64 -14.85 -2.58 -4.18
C ARG A 64 -15.12 -3.96 -4.77
N HIS A 65 -14.08 -4.68 -5.19
CA HIS A 65 -14.21 -6.03 -5.73
C HIS A 65 -14.69 -7.01 -4.65
N ARG A 66 -14.21 -6.90 -3.40
CA ARG A 66 -14.73 -7.68 -2.27
C ARG A 66 -16.23 -7.42 -2.07
N TYR A 67 -16.65 -6.15 -2.08
CA TYR A 67 -18.08 -5.83 -2.00
C TYR A 67 -18.88 -6.48 -3.13
N LEU A 68 -18.44 -6.35 -4.38
CA LEU A 68 -19.11 -6.97 -5.54
C LEU A 68 -19.18 -8.50 -5.46
N ASN A 69 -18.23 -9.14 -4.78
CA ASN A 69 -18.24 -10.59 -4.52
C ASN A 69 -19.14 -11.00 -3.35
N GLY A 70 -19.80 -10.05 -2.69
CA GLY A 70 -20.62 -10.30 -1.51
C GLY A 70 -19.82 -10.44 -0.21
N GLU A 71 -18.56 -10.04 -0.20
CA GLU A 71 -17.69 -10.06 0.97
C GLU A 71 -17.68 -8.70 1.68
N ASN A 72 -17.45 -8.68 3.00
CA ASN A 72 -17.32 -7.48 3.84
C ASN A 72 -18.51 -6.49 3.80
N LEU A 73 -19.75 -6.98 3.58
CA LEU A 73 -20.94 -6.15 3.44
C LEU A 73 -21.40 -5.46 4.74
N GLY A 74 -20.92 -5.92 5.91
CA GLY A 74 -21.32 -5.40 7.23
C GLY A 74 -20.89 -3.95 7.50
N GLY A 75 -19.99 -3.39 6.68
CA GLY A 75 -19.56 -1.98 6.77
C GLY A 75 -20.28 -1.02 5.82
N LEU A 76 -21.21 -1.51 4.98
CA LEU A 76 -21.92 -0.70 4.00
C LEU A 76 -23.29 -0.25 4.53
N GLU A 77 -23.68 0.97 4.21
CA GLU A 77 -25.05 1.44 4.46
C GLU A 77 -26.04 0.78 3.49
N MET A 78 -27.32 0.74 3.86
CA MET A 78 -28.39 0.15 3.03
C MET A 78 -28.43 0.73 1.61
N LYS A 79 -28.11 2.01 1.45
CA LYS A 79 -28.04 2.69 0.15
C LYS A 79 -26.89 2.16 -0.72
N ASP A 80 -25.73 1.92 -0.12
CA ASP A 80 -24.57 1.39 -0.84
C ASP A 80 -24.78 -0.06 -1.23
N LEU A 81 -25.46 -0.84 -0.38
CA LEU A 81 -25.82 -2.22 -0.65
C LEU A 81 -26.82 -2.32 -1.82
N HIS A 82 -27.83 -1.44 -1.85
CA HIS A 82 -28.77 -1.37 -2.96
C HIS A 82 -28.09 -0.97 -4.28
N ASN A 83 -27.21 0.03 -4.25
CA ASN A 83 -26.45 0.44 -5.43
C ASN A 83 -25.50 -0.66 -5.94
N LEU A 84 -24.98 -1.50 -5.05
CA LEU A 84 -24.17 -2.66 -5.39
C LEU A 84 -25.02 -3.73 -6.10
N GLU A 85 -26.20 -4.02 -5.56
CA GLU A 85 -27.18 -4.94 -6.16
C GLU A 85 -27.56 -4.51 -7.58
N ASP A 86 -27.88 -3.23 -7.77
CA ASP A 86 -28.21 -2.66 -9.08
C ASP A 86 -27.07 -2.83 -10.10
N GLN A 87 -25.83 -2.59 -9.66
CA GLN A 87 -24.64 -2.75 -10.51
C GLN A 87 -24.41 -4.20 -10.91
N ILE A 88 -24.56 -5.14 -9.99
CA ILE A 88 -24.43 -6.57 -10.25
C ILE A 88 -25.54 -7.03 -11.20
N GLN A 89 -26.78 -6.63 -10.94
CA GLN A 89 -27.93 -6.99 -11.75
C GLN A 89 -27.76 -6.48 -13.19
N ALA A 90 -27.32 -5.23 -13.37
CA ALA A 90 -27.02 -4.67 -14.68
C ALA A 90 -25.85 -5.40 -15.37
N GLY A 91 -24.81 -5.79 -14.62
CA GLY A 91 -23.68 -6.57 -15.12
C GLY A 91 -24.09 -7.95 -15.62
N VAL A 92 -24.87 -8.69 -14.83
CA VAL A 92 -25.39 -10.02 -15.18
C VAL A 92 -26.27 -9.94 -16.43
N ASN A 93 -27.17 -8.95 -16.49
CA ASN A 93 -28.03 -8.74 -17.66
C ASN A 93 -27.20 -8.49 -18.93
N LYS A 94 -26.14 -7.68 -18.85
CA LYS A 94 -25.22 -7.45 -19.98
C LYS A 94 -24.47 -8.71 -20.40
N ILE A 95 -24.03 -9.54 -19.45
CA ILE A 95 -23.36 -10.81 -19.77
C ILE A 95 -24.34 -11.78 -20.43
N ARG A 96 -25.55 -11.88 -19.90
CA ARG A 96 -26.62 -12.73 -20.47
C ARG A 96 -26.95 -12.29 -21.89
N ALA A 97 -27.14 -10.99 -22.12
CA ALA A 97 -27.44 -10.46 -23.44
C ALA A 97 -26.33 -10.68 -24.48
N ARG A 98 -25.07 -10.88 -24.05
CA ARG A 98 -23.95 -11.23 -24.94
C ARG A 98 -23.78 -12.74 -25.15
N LYS A 99 -24.33 -13.55 -24.24
CA LYS A 99 -24.28 -15.01 -24.32
C LYS A 99 -25.46 -15.59 -25.10
N VAL A 100 -26.57 -14.86 -25.20
CA VAL A 100 -27.68 -15.10 -26.13
C VAL A 100 -27.23 -14.74 -27.54
#